data_AF-A0A0B3ST05-F1
#
_entry.id   AF-A0A0B3ST05-F1
#
_cell.length_a   1.000
_cell.length_b   1.000
_cell.length_c   1.000
_cell.angle_alpha   90.00
_cell.angle_beta   90.00
_cell.angle_gamma   90.00
#
_symmetry.space_group_name_H-M   'P 1'
#
loop_
_entity.id
_entity.type
_entity.pdbx_description
1 polymer ?
#
loop_
_entity_poly.entity_id
_entity_poly.type
_entity_poly.pdbx_seq_one_letter_code
_entity_poly.pdbx_strand_id
1 'polypeptide(L)'
;MPNPYPHVTLVSPGGVLTKPFADGTHLTMRVTLGYLFGDEGVLTEMRERREPVPWENQRVRDEALEAIRTRIDVEDDIRADLLAWVEGTPFYQ
;
A
#
# COMPACT_ATOMS: atom_id res chain seq x y z
N MET A 1 1.99 11.29 -31.97
CA MET A 1 3.36 11.11 -31.45
C MET A 1 3.24 10.83 -29.96
N PRO A 2 3.92 9.79 -29.41
CA PRO A 2 3.91 9.58 -27.97
C PRO A 2 4.60 10.78 -27.28
N ASN A 3 4.02 11.26 -26.19
CA ASN A 3 4.51 12.41 -25.43
C ASN A 3 5.96 12.13 -24.96
N PRO A 4 6.96 12.92 -25.36
CA PRO A 4 8.37 12.64 -25.07
C PRO A 4 8.76 12.85 -23.60
N TYR A 5 7.84 13.36 -22.77
CA TYR A 5 8.12 13.65 -21.37
C TYR A 5 7.47 12.60 -20.45
N PRO A 6 8.23 12.02 -19.49
CA PRO A 6 7.63 11.16 -18.47
C PRO A 6 6.60 11.97 -17.68
N HIS A 7 5.36 11.48 -17.63
CA HIS A 7 4.34 12.05 -16.75
C HIS A 7 4.71 11.74 -15.30
N VAL A 8 4.95 12.79 -14.52
CA VAL A 8 5.18 12.71 -13.08
C VAL A 8 3.94 13.21 -12.36
N THR A 9 3.30 12.34 -11.57
CA THR A 9 2.17 12.70 -10.72
C THR A 9 2.64 12.68 -9.27
N LEU A 10 2.56 13.82 -8.60
CA LEU A 10 2.76 13.89 -7.16
C LEU A 10 1.49 13.40 -6.48
N VAL A 11 1.64 12.42 -5.60
CA VAL A 11 0.55 11.82 -4.84
C VAL A 11 0.81 12.00 -3.36
N SER A 12 -0.24 12.35 -2.61
CA SER A 12 -0.13 12.41 -1.16
C SER A 12 0.09 11.00 -0.60
N PRO A 13 0.97 10.82 0.39
CA PRO A 13 1.02 9.59 1.17
C PRO A 13 -0.37 9.21 1.71
N GLY A 14 -0.60 7.92 1.95
CA GLY A 14 -1.87 7.38 2.44
C GLY A 14 -3.03 7.55 1.45
N GLY A 15 -2.74 7.86 0.19
CA GLY A 15 -3.72 7.94 -0.88
C GLY A 15 -3.84 6.64 -1.68
N VAL A 16 -4.68 6.68 -2.72
CA VAL A 16 -4.80 5.60 -3.71
C VAL A 16 -4.51 6.17 -5.08
N LEU A 17 -3.62 5.51 -5.83
CA LEU A 17 -3.35 5.82 -7.23
C LEU A 17 -4.03 4.76 -8.10
N THR A 18 -4.96 5.16 -8.96
CA THR A 18 -5.45 4.30 -10.03
C THR A 18 -4.80 4.71 -11.33
N LYS A 19 -3.96 3.82 -11.89
CA LYS A 19 -3.27 4.04 -13.16
C LYS A 19 -3.96 3.25 -14.28
N PRO A 20 -4.46 3.93 -15.32
CA PRO A 20 -4.91 3.26 -16.54
C PRO A 20 -3.71 2.86 -17.43
N PHE A 21 -3.81 1.71 -18.08
CA PHE A 21 -2.84 1.23 -19.07
C PHE A 21 -3.42 1.30 -20.49
N ALA A 22 -2.53 1.25 -21.48
CA ALA A 22 -2.90 1.38 -22.90
C ALA A 22 -3.79 0.23 -23.42
N ASP A 23 -3.80 -0.91 -22.73
CA ASP A 23 -4.65 -2.07 -23.00
C ASP A 23 -6.04 -1.97 -22.35
N GLY A 24 -6.34 -0.86 -21.65
CA GLY A 24 -7.60 -0.63 -20.95
C GLY A 24 -7.66 -1.22 -19.55
N THR A 25 -6.60 -1.88 -19.08
CA THR A 25 -6.51 -2.34 -17.69
C THR A 25 -6.26 -1.17 -16.74
N HIS A 26 -6.63 -1.35 -15.48
CA HIS A 26 -6.40 -0.37 -14.42
C HIS A 26 -5.68 -1.07 -13.26
N LEU A 27 -4.65 -0.43 -12.71
CA LEU A 27 -4.02 -0.88 -11.47
C LEU A 27 -4.27 0.16 -10.39
N THR A 28 -4.90 -0.27 -9.30
CA THR A 28 -5.13 0.53 -8.12
C THR A 28 -4.05 0.20 -7.09
N MET A 29 -3.26 1.19 -6.70
CA MET A 29 -2.12 1.03 -5.80
C MET A 29 -2.30 1.93 -4.58
N ARG A 30 -1.93 1.41 -3.41
CA ARG A 30 -1.79 2.21 -2.19
C ARG A 30 -0.55 3.11 -2.32
N VAL A 31 -0.70 4.40 -2.04
CA VAL A 31 0.39 5.39 -2.13
C VAL A 31 1.02 5.55 -0.77
N THR A 32 2.30 5.23 -0.69
CA THR A 32 3.09 5.40 0.52
C THR A 32 4.08 6.55 0.30
N LEU A 33 4.47 7.27 1.35
CA LEU A 33 5.35 8.45 1.23
C LEU A 33 6.72 8.04 0.67
N GLY A 34 7.14 8.65 -0.44
CA GLY A 34 8.45 8.40 -1.05
C GLY A 34 8.38 7.53 -2.31
N TYR A 35 9.44 7.60 -3.12
CA TYR A 35 9.64 6.70 -4.26
C TYR A 35 9.41 5.24 -3.81
N LEU A 36 8.91 4.38 -4.72
CA LEU A 36 8.70 2.94 -4.56
C LEU A 36 10.02 2.18 -4.25
N PHE A 37 10.62 2.46 -3.10
CA PHE A 37 11.76 1.80 -2.50
C PHE A 37 11.55 1.87 -0.99
N GLY A 38 10.80 0.90 -0.44
CA GLY A 38 10.73 0.72 1.01
C GLY A 38 9.51 -0.07 1.47
N ASP A 39 9.75 -1.11 2.26
CA ASP A 39 8.76 -1.94 2.96
C ASP A 39 8.04 -1.20 4.12
N GLU A 40 8.08 0.13 4.11
CA GLU A 40 7.65 0.99 5.22
C GLU A 40 6.26 1.62 5.02
N GLY A 41 5.61 1.32 3.90
CA GLY A 41 4.40 2.01 3.51
C GLY A 41 3.22 1.86 4.47
N VAL A 42 2.84 0.62 4.76
CA VAL A 42 1.77 0.30 5.72
C VAL A 42 2.17 0.70 7.15
N LEU A 43 3.45 0.57 7.48
CA LEU A 43 4.01 0.98 8.77
C LEU A 43 3.87 2.50 8.99
N THR A 44 4.09 3.29 7.94
CA THR A 44 3.91 4.75 7.96
C THR A 44 2.44 5.12 8.11
N GLU A 45 1.54 4.44 7.39
CA GLU A 45 0.09 4.65 7.53
C GLU A 45 -0.41 4.44 8.96
N MET A 46 0.03 3.34 9.59
CA MET A 46 -0.28 3.01 10.97
C MET A 46 0.29 4.07 11.94
N ARG A 47 1.59 4.39 11.82
CA ARG A 47 2.28 5.36 12.70
C ARG A 47 1.65 6.74 12.65
N GLU A 48 1.24 7.17 11.46
CA GLU A 48 0.59 8.46 11.25
C GLU A 48 -0.93 8.44 11.50
N ARG A 49 -1.50 7.28 11.87
CA ARG A 49 -2.94 7.09 12.14
C ARG A 49 -3.82 7.60 11.00
N ARG A 50 -3.39 7.37 9.76
CA ARG A 50 -4.13 7.78 8.57
C ARG A 50 -5.36 6.90 8.38
N GLU A 51 -6.32 7.36 7.57
CA GLU A 51 -7.45 6.51 7.22
C GLU A 51 -6.94 5.27 6.44
N PRO A 52 -7.30 4.05 6.87
CA PRO A 52 -6.82 2.83 6.21
C PRO A 52 -7.38 2.75 4.78
N VAL A 53 -6.48 2.65 3.81
CA VAL A 53 -6.86 2.44 2.41
C VAL A 53 -7.37 0.99 2.23
N PRO A 54 -8.56 0.75 1.67
CA PRO A 54 -9.02 -0.62 1.42
C PRO A 54 -8.05 -1.41 0.54
N TRP A 55 -7.83 -2.68 0.86
CA TRP A 55 -7.04 -3.60 0.04
C TRP A 55 -7.78 -3.94 -1.26
N GLU A 56 -7.01 -4.28 -2.30
CA GLU A 56 -7.56 -4.65 -3.61
C GLU A 56 -8.58 -5.79 -3.49
N ASN A 57 -8.24 -6.82 -2.73
CA ASN A 57 -9.08 -7.99 -2.48
C ASN A 57 -8.55 -8.71 -1.23
N GLN A 58 -9.30 -9.71 -0.77
CA GLN A 58 -8.94 -10.50 0.40
C GLN A 58 -7.57 -11.18 0.25
N ARG A 59 -7.29 -11.78 -0.92
CA ARG A 59 -6.05 -12.53 -1.16
C ARG A 59 -4.81 -11.64 -0.95
N VAL A 60 -4.82 -10.43 -1.51
CA VAL A 60 -3.69 -9.48 -1.37
C VAL A 60 -3.49 -9.05 0.08
N ARG A 61 -4.57 -8.87 0.85
CA ARG A 61 -4.47 -8.59 2.29
C ARG A 61 -3.86 -9.75 3.05
N ASP A 62 -4.29 -10.98 2.76
CA ASP A 62 -3.81 -12.18 3.44
C ASP A 62 -2.32 -12.43 3.12
N GLU A 63 -1.88 -12.19 1.88
CA GLU A 63 -0.47 -12.22 1.48
C GLU A 63 0.38 -11.20 2.27
N ALA A 64 -0.15 -9.99 2.48
CA ALA A 64 0.53 -8.98 3.29
C ALA A 64 0.64 -9.39 4.77
N LEU A 65 -0.39 -10.02 5.34
CA LEU A 65 -0.35 -10.54 6.72
C LEU A 65 0.74 -11.60 6.88
N GLU A 66 0.86 -12.55 5.94
CA GLU A 66 1.91 -13.56 5.97
C GLU A 66 3.32 -12.95 5.82
N ALA A 67 3.47 -11.95 4.96
CA ALA A 67 4.72 -11.21 4.83
C ALA A 67 5.10 -10.51 6.16
N ILE A 68 4.15 -9.87 6.85
CA ILE A 68 4.41 -9.21 8.13
C ILE A 68 4.77 -10.23 9.24
N ARG A 69 4.13 -11.40 9.26
CA ARG A 69 4.42 -12.47 10.24
C ARG A 69 5.86 -12.97 10.13
N THR A 70 6.43 -12.97 8.92
CA THR A 70 7.75 -13.54 8.64
C THR A 70 8.90 -12.54 8.63
N ARG A 71 8.63 -11.22 8.71
CA ARG A 71 9.66 -10.18 8.84
C ARG A 71 10.52 -10.37 10.08
N ILE A 72 11.82 -10.07 10.03
CA ILE A 72 12.72 -10.16 11.20
C ILE A 72 13.21 -8.78 11.65
N ASP A 73 12.93 -7.76 10.86
CA ASP A 73 13.40 -6.39 10.98
C ASP A 73 12.40 -5.46 11.69
N VAL A 74 11.32 -6.03 12.24
CA VAL A 74 10.27 -5.31 12.96
C VAL A 74 10.19 -5.86 14.39
N GLU A 75 10.23 -4.97 15.37
CA GLU A 75 10.05 -5.31 16.80
C GLU A 75 8.67 -5.96 17.02
N ASP A 76 8.57 -6.87 18.00
CA ASP A 76 7.38 -7.72 18.16
C ASP A 76 6.10 -6.94 18.51
N ASP A 77 6.23 -5.84 19.25
CA ASP A 77 5.14 -4.93 19.57
C ASP A 77 4.66 -4.17 18.33
N ILE A 78 5.57 -3.60 17.55
CA ILE A 78 5.26 -2.91 16.28
C ILE A 78 4.63 -3.89 15.28
N ARG A 79 5.11 -5.14 15.24
CA ARG A 79 4.54 -6.19 14.39
C ARG A 79 3.11 -6.53 14.80
N ALA A 80 2.83 -6.66 16.10
CA ALA A 80 1.49 -6.94 16.59
C ALA A 80 0.52 -5.82 16.20
N ASP A 81 0.92 -4.56 16.38
CA ASP A 81 0.14 -3.38 15.97
C ASP A 81 -0.09 -3.37 14.45
N LEU A 82 0.94 -3.69 13.67
CA LEU A 82 0.88 -3.72 12.21
C LEU A 82 -0.07 -4.81 11.70
N LEU A 83 -0.05 -5.99 12.31
CA LEU A 83 -0.99 -7.07 11.99
C LEU A 83 -2.43 -6.65 12.29
N ALA A 84 -2.67 -6.08 13.47
CA ALA A 84 -4.00 -5.60 13.85
C ALA A 84 -4.52 -4.51 12.89
N TRP A 85 -3.64 -3.59 12.48
CA TRP A 85 -3.96 -2.55 11.50
C TRP A 85 -4.39 -3.14 10.15
N VAL A 86 -3.63 -4.12 9.64
CA VAL A 86 -3.93 -4.76 8.35
C VAL A 86 -5.21 -5.60 8.42
N GLU A 87 -5.41 -6.37 9.50
CA GLU A 87 -6.62 -7.17 9.71
C GLU A 87 -7.89 -6.30 9.78
N GLY A 88 -7.79 -5.14 10.45
CA GLY A 88 -8.87 -4.17 10.56
C GLY A 88 -9.16 -3.37 9.27
N THR A 89 -8.29 -3.45 8.26
CA THR A 89 -8.47 -2.72 7.00
C THR A 89 -9.40 -3.50 6.05
N PRO A 90 -10.45 -2.87 5.50
CA PRO A 90 -11.37 -3.52 4.57
C PRO A 90 -10.72 -3.83 3.22
N PHE A 91 -11.42 -4.56 2.36
CA PHE A 91 -11.02 -4.83 0.98
C PHE A 91 -12.21 -4.67 0.03
N TYR A 92 -11.95 -4.44 -1.27
CA TYR A 92 -13.01 -4.43 -2.28
C TYR A 92 -13.51 -5.87 -2.53
N GLN A 93 -14.83 -6.05 -2.64
CA GLN A 93 -15.50 -7.34 -2.87
C GLN A 93 -15.44 -7.77 -4.33
#